data_AF-A0A973T433-F1
#
_entry.id   AF-A0A973T433-F1
#
_cell.length_a   1.000
_cell.length_b   1.000
_cell.length_c   1.000
_cell.angle_alpha   90.00
_cell.angle_beta   90.00
_cell.angle_gamma   90.00
#
_symmetry.space_group_name_H-M   'P 1'
#
loop_
_entity.id
_entity.type
_entity.pdbx_description
1 polymer ?
#
loop_
_entity_poly.entity_id
_entity_poly.type
_entity_poly.pdbx_seq_one_letter_code
_entity_poly.pdbx_strand_id
1 'polypeptide(L)'
;HGRYYYLFASYDACCAGVNSTYKIKVGRATDVEGPYVDSTGKPMLEGGGDLVLEGHGRYVGTGGQSVFKDKGQDWLAYHYYDAEDAGTPKLGINRLSWTKDGWPRVF
;
A
#
# COMPACT_ATOMS: atom_id res chain seq x y z
N HIS A 1 0.77 -14.24 3.62
CA HIS A 1 0.38 -14.21 5.06
C HIS A 1 -0.83 -15.11 5.24
N GLY A 2 -0.85 -15.99 6.26
CA GLY A 2 -1.84 -17.06 6.32
C GLY A 2 -1.79 -17.95 5.07
N ARG A 3 -2.95 -18.19 4.43
CA ARG A 3 -3.07 -18.99 3.19
C ARG A 3 -3.12 -18.14 1.91
N TYR A 4 -2.81 -16.85 2.00
CA TYR A 4 -2.96 -15.92 0.88
C TYR A 4 -1.61 -15.31 0.45
N TYR A 5 -1.49 -15.11 -0.85
CA TYR A 5 -0.57 -14.18 -1.49
C TYR A 5 -1.21 -12.79 -1.52
N TYR A 6 -0.43 -11.75 -1.26
CA TYR A 6 -0.90 -10.36 -1.26
C TYR A 6 -0.17 -9.57 -2.32
N LEU A 7 -0.92 -8.94 -3.21
CA LEU A 7 -0.40 -8.03 -4.22
C LEU A 7 -0.61 -6.60 -3.74
N PHE A 8 0.47 -5.97 -3.29
CA PHE A 8 0.50 -4.53 -3.01
C PHE A 8 0.87 -3.79 -4.29
N ALA A 9 0.07 -2.81 -4.67
CA ALA A 9 0.27 -2.03 -5.88
C ALA A 9 0.07 -0.54 -5.59
N SER A 10 0.86 0.29 -6.27
CA SER A 10 0.64 1.74 -6.23
C SER A 10 -0.31 2.13 -7.35
N TYR A 11 -1.34 2.90 -7.00
CA TYR A 11 -2.35 3.40 -7.92
C TYR A 11 -2.17 4.91 -8.13
N ASP A 12 -2.70 5.39 -9.24
CA ASP A 12 -2.70 6.80 -9.68
C ASP A 12 -1.29 7.37 -9.93
N ALA A 13 -1.14 8.70 -9.88
CA ALA A 13 0.04 9.40 -10.39
C ALA A 13 1.08 9.66 -9.31
N CYS A 14 2.31 9.21 -9.56
CA CYS A 14 3.51 9.62 -8.83
C CYS A 14 4.14 10.86 -9.48
N CYS A 15 5.25 11.29 -8.87
CA CYS A 15 6.30 12.03 -9.56
C CYS A 15 5.90 13.45 -9.95
N ALA A 16 4.86 13.97 -9.31
CA ALA A 16 4.33 15.33 -9.47
C ALA A 16 4.51 16.17 -8.20
N GLY A 17 5.42 15.78 -7.31
CA GLY A 17 5.66 16.43 -6.02
C GLY A 17 4.37 16.50 -5.20
N VAL A 18 4.01 17.69 -4.71
CA VAL A 18 2.79 17.95 -3.94
C VAL A 18 1.48 17.70 -4.70
N ASN A 19 1.53 17.53 -6.03
CA ASN A 19 0.37 17.21 -6.85
C ASN A 19 0.21 15.69 -7.09
N SER A 20 1.06 14.86 -6.49
CA SER A 20 0.98 13.41 -6.66
C SER A 20 -0.24 12.84 -5.96
N THR A 21 -1.04 12.05 -6.68
CA THR A 21 -2.24 11.37 -6.17
C THR A 21 -1.99 9.92 -5.78
N TYR A 22 -0.71 9.53 -5.76
CA TYR A 22 -0.24 8.18 -5.50
C TYR A 22 -0.80 7.60 -4.19
N LYS A 23 -1.24 6.35 -4.24
CA LYS A 23 -1.75 5.62 -3.07
C LYS A 23 -1.47 4.13 -3.16
N ILE A 24 -1.40 3.47 -2.01
CA ILE A 24 -1.11 2.05 -1.88
C ILE A 24 -2.42 1.29 -1.74
N LYS A 25 -2.63 0.33 -2.64
CA LYS A 25 -3.76 -0.61 -2.59
C LYS A 25 -3.27 -2.04 -2.48
N VAL A 26 -4.15 -2.94 -2.03
CA VAL A 26 -3.85 -4.36 -1.88
C VAL A 26 -5.02 -5.25 -2.31
N GLY A 27 -4.69 -6.38 -2.93
CA GLY A 27 -5.60 -7.52 -3.09
C GLY A 27 -4.91 -8.81 -2.68
N ARG A 28 -5.67 -9.90 -2.59
CA ARG A 28 -5.14 -11.21 -2.22
C ARG A 28 -5.69 -12.35 -3.08
N ALA A 29 -4.92 -13.42 -3.17
CA ALA A 29 -5.27 -14.66 -3.87
C ALA A 29 -4.76 -15.87 -3.11
N THR A 30 -5.35 -17.05 -3.33
CA THR A 30 -4.86 -18.32 -2.78
C THR A 30 -3.84 -19.01 -3.70
N ASP A 31 -3.81 -18.63 -4.98
CA ASP A 31 -2.79 -19.01 -5.95
C ASP A 31 -1.92 -17.80 -6.27
N VAL A 32 -0.63 -18.01 -6.52
CA VAL A 32 0.30 -16.93 -6.84
C VAL A 32 -0.04 -16.28 -8.19
N GLU A 33 -0.63 -17.03 -9.11
CA GLU A 33 -1.09 -16.55 -10.42
C GLU A 33 -2.43 -15.80 -10.34
N GLY A 34 -3.11 -15.84 -9.19
CA GLY A 34 -4.38 -15.16 -8.96
C GLY A 34 -5.61 -16.08 -9.07
N PRO A 35 -6.81 -15.51 -9.25
CA PRO A 35 -7.10 -14.08 -9.37
C PRO A 35 -6.93 -13.34 -8.04
N TYR A 36 -6.34 -12.13 -8.10
CA TYR A 36 -6.26 -11.24 -6.95
C TYR A 36 -7.52 -10.37 -6.87
N VAL A 37 -8.19 -10.42 -5.72
CA VAL A 37 -9.40 -9.65 -5.44
C VAL A 37 -9.23 -8.84 -4.16
N ASP A 38 -10.06 -7.81 -3.99
CA ASP A 38 -10.13 -7.03 -2.74
C ASP A 38 -11.11 -7.62 -1.72
N SER A 39 -11.31 -6.94 -0.59
CA SER A 39 -12.18 -7.43 0.49
C SER A 39 -13.65 -7.58 0.08
N THR A 40 -14.07 -6.86 -0.98
CA THR A 40 -15.42 -6.93 -1.54
C THR A 40 -15.55 -7.97 -2.65
N GLY A 41 -14.44 -8.61 -3.05
CA GLY A 41 -14.38 -9.59 -4.13
C GLY A 41 -14.17 -8.97 -5.52
N LYS A 42 -13.91 -7.66 -5.62
CA LYS A 42 -13.67 -7.02 -6.93
C LYS A 42 -12.26 -7.36 -7.44
N PRO A 43 -12.12 -7.82 -8.71
CA PRO A 43 -10.81 -8.13 -9.28
C PRO A 43 -9.88 -6.92 -9.36
N MET A 44 -8.60 -7.09 -9.01
CA MET A 44 -7.60 -6.03 -9.16
C MET A 44 -7.39 -5.62 -10.62
N LEU A 45 -7.55 -6.56 -11.56
CA LEU A 45 -7.52 -6.30 -13.00
C LEU A 45 -8.67 -5.39 -13.47
N GLU A 46 -9.72 -5.25 -12.67
CA GLU A 46 -10.88 -4.37 -12.94
C GLU A 46 -10.85 -3.12 -12.04
N GLY A 47 -9.68 -2.77 -11.50
CA GLY A 47 -9.50 -1.63 -10.60
C GLY A 47 -9.93 -1.89 -9.17
N GLY A 48 -10.12 -3.16 -8.77
CA GLY A 48 -10.25 -3.57 -7.38
C GLY A 48 -9.01 -3.21 -6.55
N GLY A 49 -9.09 -3.47 -5.25
CA GLY A 49 -8.02 -3.31 -4.27
C GLY A 49 -8.53 -2.54 -3.06
N ASP A 50 -8.20 -3.02 -1.87
CA ASP A 50 -8.42 -2.28 -0.63
C ASP A 50 -7.39 -1.17 -0.49
N LEU A 51 -7.79 0.01 -0.02
CA LEU A 51 -6.87 1.09 0.31
C LEU A 51 -6.07 0.73 1.57
N VAL A 52 -4.74 0.81 1.47
CA VAL A 52 -3.81 0.61 2.60
C VAL A 52 -3.34 1.95 3.14
N LEU A 53 -2.88 2.84 2.26
CA LEU A 53 -2.37 4.15 2.64
C LEU A 53 -2.53 5.13 1.47
N GLU A 54 -3.02 6.32 1.77
CA GLU A 54 -3.04 7.47 0.86
C GLU A 54 -2.44 8.71 1.51
N GLY A 55 -2.31 9.77 0.71
CA GLY A 55 -1.79 11.04 1.21
C GLY A 55 -2.66 11.63 2.32
N HIS A 56 -2.02 12.18 3.35
CA HIS A 56 -2.68 12.79 4.49
C HIS A 56 -1.79 13.88 5.12
N GLY A 57 -2.37 15.06 5.34
CA GLY A 57 -1.64 16.22 5.83
C GLY A 57 -0.44 16.54 4.93
N ARG A 58 0.76 16.57 5.51
CA ARG A 58 2.00 16.83 4.76
C ARG A 58 2.52 15.64 3.94
N TYR A 59 2.07 14.43 4.22
CA TYR A 59 2.54 13.21 3.56
C TYR A 59 1.73 13.00 2.28
N VAL A 60 2.21 13.47 1.13
CA VAL A 60 1.48 13.41 -0.15
C VAL A 60 1.95 12.21 -0.98
N GLY A 61 1.06 11.60 -1.76
CA GLY A 61 1.43 10.61 -2.77
C GLY A 61 2.23 9.42 -2.22
N THR A 62 1.70 8.72 -1.23
CA THR A 62 2.37 7.55 -0.63
C THR A 62 2.38 6.37 -1.59
N GLY A 63 3.54 5.80 -1.91
CA GLY A 63 3.64 4.66 -2.81
C GLY A 63 5.06 4.09 -3.00
N GLY A 64 5.25 3.30 -4.06
CA GLY A 64 6.53 2.62 -4.32
C GLY A 64 6.92 1.65 -3.21
N GLN A 65 5.93 0.96 -2.64
CA GLN A 65 6.07 0.24 -1.39
C GLN A 65 6.78 -1.11 -1.50
N SER A 66 7.38 -1.53 -0.39
CA SER A 66 7.88 -2.88 -0.14
C SER A 66 7.40 -3.37 1.21
N VAL A 67 7.01 -4.65 1.29
CA VAL A 67 6.63 -5.31 2.54
C VAL A 67 7.71 -6.30 2.93
N PHE A 68 8.14 -6.25 4.18
CA PHE A 68 9.16 -7.16 4.71
C PHE A 68 8.86 -7.51 6.17
N LYS A 69 9.46 -8.60 6.65
CA LYS A 69 9.35 -9.05 8.04
C LYS A 69 10.68 -8.87 8.75
N ASP A 70 10.67 -8.21 9.91
CA ASP A 70 11.80 -8.13 10.82
C ASP A 70 11.36 -8.48 12.24
N LYS A 71 12.10 -9.40 12.89
CA LYS A 71 11.84 -9.86 14.27
C LYS A 71 10.37 -10.24 14.55
N GLY A 72 9.71 -10.84 13.57
CA GLY A 72 8.31 -11.27 13.66
C GLY A 72 7.27 -10.19 13.31
N GLN A 73 7.67 -8.92 13.20
CA GLN A 73 6.81 -7.80 12.80
C GLN A 73 6.85 -7.62 11.28
N ASP A 74 5.69 -7.43 10.65
CA ASP A 74 5.62 -7.00 9.25
C ASP A 74 5.71 -5.48 9.17
N TRP A 75 6.42 -4.98 8.17
CA TRP A 75 6.69 -3.57 7.95
C TRP A 75 6.33 -3.18 6.52
N LEU A 76 5.87 -1.95 6.37
CA LEU A 76 5.66 -1.31 5.08
C LEU A 76 6.67 -0.17 4.93
N ALA A 77 7.62 -0.32 4.03
CA ALA A 77 8.47 0.78 3.57
C ALA A 77 7.89 1.37 2.29
N TYR A 78 7.88 2.69 2.17
CA TYR A 78 7.34 3.42 1.02
C TYR A 78 7.99 4.79 0.91
N HIS A 79 7.80 5.48 -0.20
CA HIS A 79 8.12 6.91 -0.29
C HIS A 79 6.84 7.75 -0.27
N TYR A 80 6.98 9.01 0.15
CA TYR A 80 5.98 10.06 0.05
C TYR A 80 6.64 11.37 -0.38
N TYR A 81 5.86 12.31 -0.89
CA TYR A 81 6.26 13.67 -1.19
C TYR A 81 5.89 14.58 -0.02
N ASP A 82 6.87 15.24 0.59
CA ASP A 82 6.63 16.08 1.77
C ASP A 82 6.16 17.48 1.38
N ALA A 83 4.90 17.82 1.67
CA ALA A 83 4.33 19.13 1.34
C ALA A 83 4.94 20.29 2.12
N GLU A 84 5.56 20.03 3.28
CA GLU A 84 6.29 21.04 4.05
C GLU A 84 7.71 21.27 3.51
N ASP A 85 8.13 20.47 2.53
CA ASP A 85 9.46 20.48 1.93
C ASP A 85 9.37 20.39 0.40
N ALA A 86 8.49 21.21 -0.19
CA ALA A 86 8.31 21.39 -1.63
C ALA A 86 8.08 20.09 -2.44
N GLY A 87 7.51 19.06 -1.81
CA GLY A 87 7.27 17.77 -2.43
C GLY A 87 8.54 16.92 -2.57
N THR A 88 9.57 17.15 -1.76
CA THR A 88 10.78 16.32 -1.74
C THR A 88 10.42 14.88 -1.34
N PRO A 89 10.84 13.85 -2.10
CA PRO A 89 10.58 12.45 -1.75
C PRO A 89 11.30 12.05 -0.46
N LYS A 90 10.58 11.46 0.49
CA LYS A 90 11.11 10.98 1.77
C LYS A 90 10.63 9.56 2.08
N LEU A 91 11.40 8.87 2.92
CA LEU A 91 11.11 7.50 3.36
C LEU A 91 10.04 7.52 4.46
N GLY A 92 9.00 6.71 4.28
CA GLY A 92 8.07 6.30 5.32
C GLY A 92 8.29 4.84 5.68
N ILE A 93 8.23 4.52 6.97
CA ILE A 93 8.24 3.15 7.48
C ILE A 93 7.16 3.04 8.54
N ASN A 94 6.13 2.24 8.24
CA ASN A 94 5.04 1.97 9.18
C ASN A 94 5.02 0.50 9.57
N ARG A 95 4.53 0.23 10.77
CA ARG A 95 4.19 -1.14 11.14
C ARG A 95 3.00 -1.59 10.31
N LEU A 96 3.07 -2.79 9.75
CA LEU A 96 1.98 -3.44 9.06
C LEU A 96 1.36 -4.47 10.01
N SER A 97 0.09 -4.31 10.33
CA SER A 97 -0.67 -5.30 11.09
C SER A 97 -1.76 -5.91 10.22
N TRP A 98 -2.36 -6.99 10.71
CA TRP A 98 -3.34 -7.76 9.98
C TRP A 98 -4.63 -7.86 10.79
N THR A 99 -5.76 -7.56 10.16
CA THR A 99 -7.08 -7.75 10.76
C THR A 99 -7.39 -9.24 10.92
N LYS A 100 -8.42 -9.57 11.70
CA LYS A 100 -8.83 -10.97 11.95
C LYS A 100 -9.19 -11.72 10.67
N ASP A 101 -9.75 -11.03 9.69
CA ASP A 101 -10.10 -11.53 8.36
C ASP A 101 -8.92 -11.48 7.37
N GLY A 102 -7.74 -11.06 7.83
CA GLY A 102 -6.48 -11.14 7.10
C GLY A 102 -6.26 -10.03 6.09
N TRP A 103 -6.68 -8.80 6.37
CA TRP A 103 -6.37 -7.62 5.56
C TRP A 103 -5.35 -6.72 6.26
N PRO A 104 -4.41 -6.11 5.53
CA PRO A 104 -3.38 -5.29 6.15
C PRO A 104 -3.91 -3.92 6.58
N ARG A 105 -3.35 -3.38 7.66
CA ARG A 105 -3.55 -2.01 8.15
C ARG A 105 -2.20 -1.41 8.53
N VAL A 106 -2.02 -0.11 8.29
CA VAL A 106 -0.84 0.64 8.71
C VAL A 106 -1.14 1.47 9.96
N PHE A 107 -0.13 1.65 10.80
CA PHE A 107 -0.15 2.47 12.03
C PHE A 107 1.01 3.44 12.03
#